data_AF-A0A9W6UGF7-F1
#
_entry.id   AF-A0A9W6UGF7-F1
#
_cell.length_a   1.000
_cell.length_b   1.000
_cell.length_c   1.000
_cell.angle_alpha   90.00
_cell.angle_beta   90.00
_cell.angle_gamma   90.00
#
_symmetry.space_group_name_H-M   'P 1'
#
loop_
_entity.id
_entity.type
_entity.pdbx_description
1 polymer ?
#
loop_
_entity_poly.entity_id
_entity_poly.type
_entity_poly.pdbx_seq_one_letter_code
_entity_poly.pdbx_strand_id
1 'polypeptide(L)' 'MSLPQLLGLLLALSVAVHVGCVGALVAWRGGARPDRALLVGASASGTVCALYLTAVGVYQ' A
#
# COMPACT_ATOMS: atom_id res chain seq x y z
N MET A 1 -13.49 -1.89 -17.98
CA MET A 1 -12.75 -1.02 -17.04
C MET A 1 -12.83 0.40 -17.57
N SER A 2 -13.44 1.32 -16.83
CA SER A 2 -13.59 2.71 -17.28
C SER A 2 -12.30 3.50 -16.99
N LEU A 3 -12.07 4.61 -17.72
CA LEU A 3 -10.93 5.51 -17.50
C LEU A 3 -10.77 5.94 -16.02
N PRO A 4 -11.82 6.41 -15.31
CA PRO A 4 -11.67 6.81 -13.90
C PRO A 4 -11.30 5.64 -12.99
N GLN A 5 -11.76 4.43 -13.29
CA GLN A 5 -11.45 3.23 -12.51
C GLN A 5 -9.98 2.82 -12.67
N LEU A 6 -9.43 2.95 -13.89
CA LEU A 6 -8.01 2.74 -14.15
C LEU A 6 -7.15 3.78 -13.42
N LEU A 7 -7.51 5.06 -13.48
CA LEU A 7 -6.80 6.12 -12.77
C LEU A 7 -6.86 5.92 -11.26
N GLY A 8 -8.00 5.50 -10.72
CA GLY A 8 -8.14 5.15 -9.31
C GLY A 8 -7.25 3.97 -8.91
N LEU A 9 -7.16 2.92 -9.73
CA LEU A 9 -6.27 1.77 -9.47
C LEU A 9 -4.79 2.17 -9.47
N LEU A 10 -4.37 3.02 -10.41
CA LEU A 10 -3.02 3.54 -10.47
C LEU A 10 -2.69 4.42 -9.25
N LEU A 11 -3.66 5.25 -8.84
CA LEU A 11 -3.54 6.07 -7.64
C LEU A 11 -3.41 5.20 -6.39
N ALA A 12 -4.26 4.19 -6.25
CA ALA A 12 -4.22 3.25 -5.13
C ALA A 12 -2.90 2.50 -5.05
N LEU A 13 -2.37 2.04 -6.18
CA LEU A 13 -1.07 1.39 -6.26
C LEU A 13 0.05 2.35 -5.85
N SER A 14 0.02 3.59 -6.33
CA SER A 14 1.01 4.61 -5.97
C SER A 14 1.00 4.90 -4.47
N VAL A 15 -0.18 5.09 -3.88
CA VAL A 15 -0.35 5.31 -2.44
C VAL A 15 0.12 4.08 -1.65
N ALA A 16 -0.23 2.86 -2.07
CA ALA A 16 0.19 1.63 -1.40
C ALA A 16 1.72 1.52 -1.35
N VAL A 17 2.41 1.74 -2.49
CA VAL A 17 3.87 1.74 -2.54
C VAL A 17 4.48 2.82 -1.65
N HIS A 18 3.91 4.03 -1.66
CA HIS A 18 4.41 5.13 -0.85
C HIS A 18 4.27 4.83 0.66
N VAL A 19 3.10 4.36 1.09
CA VAL A 19 2.84 3.96 2.48
C VAL A 19 3.75 2.81 2.90
N GLY A 20 3.98 1.83 2.03
CA GLY A 20 4.90 0.73 2.31
C GLY A 20 6.36 1.17 2.46
N CYS A 21 6.86 2.02 1.56
CA CYS A 21 8.22 2.57 1.65
C CYS A 21 8.40 3.37 2.93
N VAL A 22 7.46 4.25 3.26
CA VAL A 22 7.50 5.04 4.50
C VAL A 22 7.42 4.12 5.71
N GLY A 23 6.54 3.13 5.71
CA GLY A 23 6.41 2.14 6.78
C GLY A 23 7.70 1.34 7.01
N ALA A 24 8.35 0.88 5.94
CA ALA A 24 9.63 0.19 6.03
C ALA A 24 10.74 1.10 6.57
N LEU A 25 10.83 2.34 6.09
CA LEU A 25 11.82 3.31 6.57
C LEU A 25 11.61 3.65 8.04
N VAL A 26 10.36 3.87 8.48
CA VAL A 26 10.01 4.13 9.88
C VAL A 26 10.38 2.91 10.75
N ALA A 27 10.04 1.70 10.31
CA ALA A 27 10.39 0.48 11.04
C ALA A 27 11.91 0.30 11.18
N TRP A 28 12.65 0.53 10.09
CA TRP A 28 14.12 0.47 10.10
C TRP A 28 14.73 1.53 11.04
N ARG A 29 14.25 2.78 10.97
CA ARG A 29 14.67 3.85 11.89
C ARG A 29 14.29 3.57 13.34
N GLY A 30 13.24 2.78 13.57
CA GLY A 30 12.85 2.26 14.88
C GLY A 30 13.67 1.07 15.38
N GLY A 31 14.71 0.65 14.65
CA GLY A 31 15.60 -0.44 15.05
C GLY A 31 15.19 -1.83 14.55
N ALA A 32 14.18 -1.93 13.68
CA ALA A 32 13.88 -3.20 13.02
C ALA A 32 15.02 -3.60 12.08
N ARG A 33 15.32 -4.90 12.07
CA ARG A 33 16.22 -5.50 11.08
C ARG A 33 15.64 -5.30 9.67
N PRO A 34 16.47 -5.20 8.61
CA PRO A 34 16.01 -4.87 7.27
C PRO A 34 14.96 -5.85 6.72
N ASP A 35 15.09 -7.14 7.00
CA ASP A 35 14.09 -8.17 6.65
C ASP A 35 12.73 -7.87 7.29
N ARG A 36 12.70 -7.53 8.58
CA ARG A 36 11.46 -7.18 9.29
C ARG A 36 10.89 -5.84 8.84
N ALA A 37 11.75 -4.85 8.61
CA ALA A 37 11.33 -3.55 8.11
C ALA A 37 10.66 -3.66 6.74
N LEU A 38 11.23 -4.47 5.84
CA LEU A 38 10.62 -4.77 4.55
C LEU A 38 9.26 -5.48 4.69
N LEU A 39 9.13 -6.43 5.63
CA LEU A 39 7.85 -7.08 5.91
C LEU A 39 6.80 -6.11 6.45
N VAL A 40 7.18 -5.15 7.30
CA VAL A 40 6.27 -4.09 7.78
C VAL A 40 5.80 -3.23 6.62
N GLY A 41 6.73 -2.78 5.75
CA GLY A 41 6.36 -2.03 4.55
C GLY A 41 5.46 -2.81 3.60
N ALA A 42 5.78 -4.07 3.34
CA ALA A 42 4.97 -4.95 2.49
C ALA A 42 3.56 -5.17 3.05
N SER A 43 3.44 -5.36 4.36
CA SER A 43 2.15 -5.49 5.05
C SER A 43 1.32 -4.20 4.95
N ALA A 44 1.95 -3.04 5.13
CA ALA A 44 1.29 -1.74 4.98
C ALA A 44 0.81 -1.53 3.54
N SER A 45 1.64 -1.79 2.53
CA SER A 45 1.24 -1.74 1.11
C SER A 45 0.06 -2.67 0.82
N GLY A 46 0.13 -3.92 1.28
CA GLY A 46 -0.92 -4.91 1.08
C GLY A 46 -2.24 -4.48 1.69
N THR A 47 -2.22 -3.90 2.90
CA THR A 47 -3.41 -3.39 3.58
C THR A 47 -4.07 -2.26 2.81
N VAL A 48 -3.29 -1.27 2.36
CA VAL A 48 -3.82 -0.14 1.56
C VAL A 48 -4.43 -0.63 0.26
N CYS A 49 -3.75 -1.55 -0.43
CA CYS A 49 -4.26 -2.13 -1.67
C CYS A 49 -5.56 -2.92 -1.46
N ALA A 50 -5.61 -3.74 -0.40
CA ALA A 50 -6.81 -4.49 -0.03
C ALA A 50 -8.00 -3.56 0.26
N LEU A 51 -7.80 -2.51 1.06
CA LEU A 51 -8.84 -1.52 1.36
C LEU A 51 -9.39 -0.87 0.09
N TYR A 52 -8.52 -0.50 -0.86
CA TYR A 52 -8.97 0.08 -2.12
C TYR A 52 -9.79 -0.91 -2.96
N LEU A 53 -9.30 -2.15 -3.13
CA LEU A 53 -10.01 -3.17 -3.89
C LEU A 53 -11.35 -3.54 -3.25
N THR A 54 -11.41 -3.61 -1.93
CA THR A 54 -12.66 -3.82 -1.19
C THR A 54 -13.62 -2.65 -1.40
N ALA A 55 -13.15 -1.41 -1.33
CA ALA A 55 -13.99 -0.24 -1.59
C ALA A 55 -14.54 -0.24 -3.03
N VAL A 56 -13.69 -0.52 -4.03
CA VAL A 56 -14.12 -0.67 -5.42
C VAL A 56 -15.16 -1.78 -5.55
N GLY A 57 -14.96 -2.94 -4.92
CA GLY A 57 -15.92 -4.05 -4.97
C GLY A 57 -17.26 -3.78 -4.27
N VAL A 58 -17.32 -2.83 -3.33
CA VAL A 58 -18.55 -2.47 -2.61
C VAL A 58 -19.30 -1.31 -3.28
N TYR A 59 -18.59 -0.35 -3.88
CA TYR A 59 -19.16 0.92 -4.35
C TYR A 59 -19.22 1.07 -5.89
N GLN A 60 -18.85 0.03 -6.64
CA GLN A 60 -18.95 -0.03 -8.10
C GLN A 60 -19.90 -1.14 -8.51
#